data_AF-A0AAV1TV14-F1
#
_entry.id   AF-A0AAV1TV14-F1
#
_cell.length_a   1.000
_cell.length_b   1.000
_cell.length_c   1.000
_cell.angle_alpha   90.00
_cell.angle_beta   90.00
_cell.angle_gamma   90.00
#
_symmetry.space_group_name_H-M   'P 1'
#
loop_
_entity.id
_entity.type
_entity.pdbx_description
1 polymer ?
#
loop_
_entity_poly.entity_id
_entity_poly.type
_entity_poly.pdbx_seq_one_letter_code
_entity_poly.pdbx_strand_id
1 'polypeptide(L)'
;MDADIDHIDTDDDDDDEAGAFSIANDRHSEDDDALTGEDNVLSAVHTKRTAVDKDDSAEEFLLTREAVVRFVQDSIADALDRQKRNADKNERANVLSFIEGDPVLLYTANLPKHGVTNVGSSKLLHKCIGPFHVLRRTSNANTI
;
A
#
# COMPACT_ATOMS: atom_id res chain seq x y z
N MET A 1 -29.69 -42.46 -12.47
CA MET A 1 -28.99 -41.67 -11.44
C MET A 1 -27.97 -40.89 -12.22
N ASP A 2 -28.44 -39.74 -12.69
CA ASP A 2 -27.69 -38.81 -13.53
C ASP A 2 -26.55 -38.21 -12.70
N ALA A 3 -25.36 -38.18 -13.30
CA ALA A 3 -24.19 -37.56 -12.71
C ALA A 3 -24.13 -36.12 -13.23
N ASP A 4 -24.63 -35.18 -12.43
CA ASP A 4 -24.39 -33.76 -12.64
C ASP A 4 -22.91 -33.48 -12.33
N ILE A 5 -22.16 -33.13 -13.38
CA ILE A 5 -20.80 -32.62 -13.29
C ILE A 5 -20.93 -31.11 -13.09
N ASP A 6 -20.60 -30.64 -11.89
CA ASP A 6 -20.51 -29.20 -11.59
C ASP A 6 -19.42 -28.57 -12.48
N HIS A 7 -19.84 -27.55 -13.21
CA HIS A 7 -19.00 -26.65 -13.98
C HIS A 7 -18.18 -25.81 -12.99
N ILE A 8 -16.85 -25.97 -12.98
CA ILE A 8 -15.96 -25.05 -12.29
C ILE A 8 -15.78 -23.85 -13.21
N ASP A 9 -16.41 -22.74 -12.85
CA ASP A 9 -16.06 -21.42 -13.35
C ASP A 9 -14.71 -21.03 -12.74
N THR A 10 -13.64 -21.22 -13.50
CA THR A 10 -12.38 -20.52 -13.28
C THR A 10 -12.54 -19.12 -13.83
N ASP A 11 -12.90 -18.18 -12.96
CA ASP A 11 -12.79 -16.74 -13.21
C ASP A 11 -11.29 -16.37 -13.23
N ASP A 12 -10.67 -16.56 -14.40
CA ASP A 12 -9.35 -16.02 -14.75
C ASP A 12 -9.50 -14.49 -15.02
N ASP A 13 -9.68 -13.71 -13.96
CA ASP A 13 -9.58 -12.24 -14.01
C ASP A 13 -8.11 -11.81 -13.76
N ASP A 14 -7.20 -12.25 -14.62
CA ASP A 14 -5.83 -11.71 -14.73
C ASP A 14 -5.84 -10.46 -15.65
N ASP A 15 -6.51 -9.40 -15.23
CA ASP A 15 -6.35 -8.05 -15.82
C ASP A 15 -5.25 -7.29 -15.06
N ASP A 16 -4.01 -7.78 -15.17
CA ASP A 16 -2.80 -7.00 -14.87
C ASP A 16 -2.57 -5.95 -15.98
N GLU A 17 -3.41 -4.92 -16.05
CA GLU A 17 -3.13 -3.71 -16.83
C GLU A 17 -2.12 -2.85 -16.05
N ALA A 18 -0.84 -3.20 -16.20
CA ALA A 18 0.26 -2.32 -15.83
C ALA A 18 0.41 -1.24 -16.92
N GLY A 19 -0.45 -0.23 -16.89
CA GLY A 19 -0.36 0.96 -17.74
C GLY A 19 0.93 1.73 -17.51
N ALA A 20 1.99 1.38 -18.25
CA ALA A 20 3.25 2.11 -18.26
C ALA A 20 3.08 3.44 -19.03
N PHE A 21 2.85 4.54 -18.30
CA PHE A 21 2.81 5.87 -18.89
C PHE A 21 4.21 6.30 -19.34
N SER A 22 4.49 6.22 -20.65
CA SER A 22 5.74 6.67 -21.26
C SER A 22 5.70 8.18 -21.50
N ILE A 23 6.48 8.95 -20.74
CA ILE A 23 6.70 10.39 -20.99
C ILE A 23 7.77 10.51 -22.09
N ALA A 24 7.34 10.82 -23.32
CA ALA A 24 8.24 11.20 -24.39
C ALA A 24 8.71 12.65 -24.16
N ASN A 25 10.01 12.85 -23.95
CA ASN A 25 10.63 14.17 -23.99
C ASN A 25 10.84 14.57 -25.46
N ASP A 26 9.92 15.36 -26.02
CA ASP A 26 10.10 15.98 -27.33
C ASP A 26 11.01 17.21 -27.20
N ARG A 27 12.21 17.13 -27.81
CA ARG A 27 13.18 18.23 -27.85
C ARG A 27 12.90 19.04 -29.11
N HIS A 28 12.26 20.20 -28.98
CA HIS A 28 12.13 21.15 -30.08
C HIS A 28 13.34 22.10 -30.12
N SER A 29 14.03 22.13 -31.25
CA SER A 29 15.16 23.03 -31.57
C SER A 29 14.62 24.40 -31.96
N GLU A 30 15.27 25.46 -31.46
CA GLU A 30 15.07 26.84 -31.90
C GLU A 30 15.71 27.02 -33.28
N ASP A 31 15.00 27.66 -34.20
CA ASP A 31 15.59 28.37 -35.34
C ASP A 31 14.77 29.65 -35.60
N ASP A 32 15.48 30.78 -35.56
CA ASP A 32 15.03 32.15 -35.78
C ASP A 32 14.56 32.39 -37.22
N ASP A 33 13.63 33.32 -37.44
CA ASP A 33 13.74 34.29 -38.54
C ASP A 33 12.71 35.45 -38.44
N ALA A 34 13.23 36.67 -38.51
CA ALA A 34 12.53 37.92 -38.38
C ALA A 34 11.87 38.37 -39.69
N LEU A 35 10.63 38.91 -39.65
CA LEU A 35 10.13 39.86 -40.65
C LEU A 35 9.15 40.90 -40.07
N THR A 36 9.17 42.03 -40.75
CA THR A 36 8.84 43.41 -40.41
C THR A 36 7.36 43.80 -40.57
N GLY A 37 6.93 44.78 -39.76
CA GLY A 37 6.07 45.90 -40.15
C GLY A 37 4.58 45.62 -40.38
N GLU A 38 3.75 46.62 -40.04
CA GLU A 38 2.33 46.83 -40.42
C GLU A 38 1.32 45.77 -39.88
N ASP A 39 0.39 46.00 -38.94
CA ASP A 39 -0.79 46.88 -39.01
C ASP A 39 -1.49 47.02 -37.63
N ASN A 40 -1.72 48.25 -37.18
CA ASN A 40 -2.36 48.57 -35.88
C ASN A 40 -3.91 48.42 -35.88
N VAL A 41 -4.46 47.38 -36.53
CA VAL A 41 -5.92 47.10 -36.51
C VAL A 41 -6.23 45.69 -35.97
N LEU A 42 -5.20 44.82 -35.84
CA LEU A 42 -5.36 43.46 -35.34
C LEU A 42 -5.31 43.34 -33.81
N SER A 43 -4.80 44.34 -33.08
CA SER A 43 -4.59 44.28 -31.62
C SER A 43 -5.87 44.03 -30.83
N ALA A 44 -6.99 44.68 -31.16
CA ALA A 44 -8.24 44.54 -30.40
C ALA A 44 -8.90 43.15 -30.54
N VAL A 45 -8.76 42.51 -31.71
CA VAL A 45 -9.29 41.16 -31.95
C VAL A 45 -8.40 40.10 -31.30
N HIS A 46 -7.08 40.29 -31.32
CA HIS A 46 -6.13 39.42 -30.60
C HIS A 46 -6.30 39.52 -29.07
N THR A 47 -6.57 40.70 -28.52
CA THR A 47 -6.81 40.86 -27.07
C THR A 47 -8.12 40.22 -26.62
N LYS A 48 -9.17 40.18 -27.46
CA LYS A 48 -10.43 39.50 -27.10
C LYS A 48 -10.38 37.98 -27.25
N ARG A 49 -9.66 37.47 -28.26
CA ARG A 49 -9.51 36.02 -28.49
C ARG A 49 -8.64 35.37 -27.40
N THR A 50 -7.50 36.00 -27.09
CA THR A 50 -6.58 35.54 -26.02
C THR A 50 -7.11 35.65 -24.60
N ALA A 51 -8.26 36.29 -24.37
CA ALA A 51 -8.91 36.33 -23.06
C ALA A 51 -9.83 35.12 -22.85
N VAL A 52 -10.60 34.74 -23.89
CA VAL A 52 -11.46 33.55 -23.90
C VAL A 52 -10.60 32.28 -23.84
N ASP A 53 -9.52 32.21 -24.62
CA ASP A 53 -8.60 31.07 -24.63
C ASP A 53 -7.90 30.85 -23.27
N LYS A 54 -7.75 31.91 -22.45
CA LYS A 54 -7.15 31.82 -21.11
C LYS A 54 -8.13 31.34 -20.06
N ASP A 55 -9.39 31.75 -20.16
CA ASP A 55 -10.45 31.28 -19.27
C ASP A 55 -10.75 29.79 -19.53
N ASP A 56 -10.82 29.38 -20.80
CA ASP A 56 -10.97 27.97 -21.19
C ASP A 56 -9.78 27.11 -20.70
N SER A 57 -8.55 27.63 -20.85
CA SER A 57 -7.33 26.96 -20.36
C SER A 57 -7.28 26.87 -18.83
N ALA A 58 -7.82 27.87 -18.11
CA ALA A 58 -7.90 27.85 -16.66
C ALA A 58 -8.95 26.84 -16.16
N GLU A 59 -10.10 26.76 -16.81
CA GLU A 59 -11.14 25.77 -16.49
C GLU A 59 -10.65 24.33 -16.70
N GLU A 60 -9.96 24.06 -17.82
CA GLU A 60 -9.36 22.75 -18.11
C GLU A 60 -8.32 22.35 -17.04
N PHE A 61 -7.47 23.29 -16.62
CA PHE A 61 -6.50 23.06 -15.56
C PHE A 61 -7.16 22.73 -14.22
N LEU A 62 -8.25 23.44 -13.87
CA LEU A 62 -8.99 23.19 -12.63
C LEU A 62 -9.66 21.81 -12.66
N LEU A 63 -10.30 21.45 -13.78
CA LEU A 63 -10.90 20.13 -13.97
C LEU A 63 -9.88 19.01 -13.85
N THR A 64 -8.72 19.18 -14.48
CA THR A 64 -7.62 18.20 -14.43
C THR A 64 -7.07 18.07 -13.02
N ARG A 65 -6.84 19.19 -12.32
CA ARG A 65 -6.39 19.16 -10.93
C ARG A 65 -7.40 18.47 -10.03
N GLU A 66 -8.69 18.73 -10.21
CA GLU A 66 -9.76 18.08 -9.44
C GLU A 66 -9.78 16.57 -9.71
N ALA A 67 -9.68 16.16 -10.97
CA ALA A 67 -9.61 14.76 -11.36
C ALA A 67 -8.41 14.05 -10.70
N VAL A 68 -7.23 14.66 -10.71
CA VAL A 68 -6.03 14.12 -10.06
C VAL A 68 -6.21 14.01 -8.54
N VAL A 69 -6.78 15.03 -7.89
CA VAL A 69 -7.03 15.00 -6.44
C VAL A 69 -8.00 13.86 -6.08
N ARG A 70 -9.08 13.71 -6.85
CA ARG A 70 -10.05 12.63 -6.64
C ARG A 70 -9.41 11.26 -6.85
N PHE A 71 -8.64 11.10 -7.93
CA PHE A 71 -7.91 9.86 -8.21
C PHE A 71 -6.98 9.46 -7.06
N VAL A 72 -6.23 10.41 -6.49
CA VAL A 72 -5.35 10.13 -5.35
C VAL A 72 -6.16 9.76 -4.11
N GLN A 73 -7.28 10.45 -3.84
CA GLN A 73 -8.15 10.14 -2.71
C GLN A 73 -8.74 8.73 -2.81
N ASP A 74 -9.25 8.37 -3.99
CA ASP A 74 -9.84 7.05 -4.26
C ASP A 74 -8.76 5.96 -4.17
N SER A 75 -7.57 6.20 -4.72
CA SER A 75 -6.43 5.28 -4.61
C SER A 75 -6.01 5.04 -3.16
N ILE A 76 -6.00 6.08 -2.34
CA ILE A 76 -5.68 5.96 -0.90
C ILE A 76 -6.78 5.16 -0.19
N ALA A 77 -8.06 5.47 -0.44
CA ALA A 77 -9.18 4.76 0.17
C ALA A 77 -9.13 3.26 -0.17
N ASP A 78 -8.90 2.93 -1.43
CA ASP A 78 -8.81 1.55 -1.91
C ASP A 78 -7.58 0.82 -1.34
N ALA A 79 -6.43 1.51 -1.22
CA ALA A 79 -5.26 0.96 -0.53
C ALA A 79 -5.54 0.68 0.96
N LEU A 80 -6.25 1.57 1.66
CA LEU A 80 -6.64 1.38 3.06
C LEU A 80 -7.63 0.21 3.21
N ASP A 81 -8.60 0.08 2.31
CA ASP A 81 -9.53 -1.04 2.32
C ASP A 81 -8.82 -2.37 2.07
N ARG A 82 -7.82 -2.41 1.18
CA ARG A 82 -6.95 -3.58 1.01
C ARG A 82 -6.19 -3.91 2.29
N GLN A 83 -5.60 -2.91 2.95
CA GLN A 83 -4.89 -3.12 4.21
C GLN A 83 -5.81 -3.63 5.32
N LYS A 84 -7.00 -3.05 5.45
CA LYS A 84 -8.01 -3.48 6.41
C LYS A 84 -8.42 -4.93 6.15
N ARG A 85 -8.77 -5.26 4.90
CA ARG A 85 -9.12 -6.63 4.51
C ARG A 85 -8.00 -7.62 4.80
N ASN A 86 -6.75 -7.23 4.55
CA ASN A 86 -5.60 -8.06 4.87
C ASN A 86 -5.39 -8.22 6.38
N ALA A 87 -5.60 -7.16 7.17
CA ALA A 87 -5.51 -7.21 8.63
C ALA A 87 -6.67 -7.98 9.29
N ASP A 88 -7.87 -7.92 8.71
CA ASP A 88 -9.03 -8.66 9.17
C ASP A 88 -8.89 -10.16 8.83
N LYS A 89 -8.31 -10.49 7.66
CA LYS A 89 -8.02 -11.87 7.24
C LYS A 89 -6.86 -12.48 8.03
N ASN A 90 -5.76 -11.73 8.15
CA ASN A 90 -4.60 -12.16 8.91
C ASN A 90 -4.72 -11.60 10.32
N GLU A 91 -5.48 -12.32 11.16
CA GLU A 91 -5.52 -12.07 12.59
C GLU A 91 -4.09 -11.88 13.12
N ARG A 92 -3.89 -10.98 14.08
CA ARG A 92 -2.61 -10.76 14.77
C ARG A 92 -2.26 -11.92 15.73
N ALA A 93 -2.59 -13.14 15.34
CA ALA A 93 -2.27 -14.34 16.08
C ALA A 93 -0.80 -14.71 15.84
N ASN A 94 -0.12 -15.12 16.91
CA ASN A 94 1.24 -15.61 16.81
C ASN A 94 1.20 -16.91 15.97
N VAL A 95 1.73 -16.87 14.74
CA VAL A 95 1.66 -17.98 13.77
C VAL A 95 2.35 -19.24 14.31
N LEU A 96 3.29 -19.08 15.25
CA LEU A 96 3.94 -20.16 15.97
C LEU A 96 3.00 -20.71 17.05
N SER A 97 2.25 -21.74 16.69
CA SER A 97 1.48 -22.54 17.63
C SER A 97 2.25 -23.79 18.04
N PHE A 98 2.29 -24.08 19.33
CA PHE A 98 2.89 -25.31 19.87
C PHE A 98 1.82 -26.37 20.10
N ILE A 99 2.20 -27.64 19.98
CA ILE A 99 1.39 -28.80 20.36
C ILE A 99 1.85 -29.37 21.70
N GLU A 100 0.98 -30.15 22.36
CA GLU A 100 1.34 -30.84 23.60
C GLU A 100 2.55 -31.76 23.37
N GLY A 101 3.54 -31.66 24.26
CA GLY A 101 4.82 -32.38 24.14
C GLY A 101 5.92 -31.61 23.39
N ASP A 102 5.64 -30.47 22.76
CA ASP A 102 6.68 -29.69 22.09
C ASP A 102 7.71 -29.12 23.08
N PRO A 103 9.02 -29.21 22.78
CA PRO A 103 10.05 -28.55 23.56
C PRO A 103 10.08 -27.05 23.27
N VAL A 104 9.84 -26.23 24.30
CA VAL A 104 9.80 -24.77 24.22
C VAL A 104 10.79 -24.12 25.18
N LEU A 105 11.34 -22.97 24.78
CA LEU A 105 12.19 -22.14 25.64
C LEU A 105 11.39 -20.97 26.20
N LEU A 106 11.58 -20.66 27.49
CA LEU A 106 10.86 -19.56 28.14
C LEU A 106 11.72 -18.32 28.26
N TYR A 107 11.18 -17.19 27.79
CA TYR A 107 11.85 -15.90 27.90
C TYR A 107 11.83 -15.40 29.35
N THR A 108 13.01 -15.21 29.93
CA THR A 108 13.18 -14.91 31.36
C THR A 108 12.60 -13.56 31.76
N ALA A 109 12.42 -12.61 30.84
CA ALA A 109 11.81 -11.32 31.16
C ALA A 109 10.29 -11.42 31.40
N ASN A 110 9.64 -12.49 30.92
CA ASN A 110 8.20 -12.70 31.11
C ASN A 110 7.90 -13.57 32.35
N LEU A 111 8.93 -14.01 33.06
CA LEU A 111 8.79 -14.87 34.24
C LEU A 111 8.80 -14.03 35.52
N PRO A 112 8.15 -14.52 36.59
CA PRO A 112 8.21 -13.86 37.89
C PRO A 112 9.65 -13.74 38.38
N LYS A 113 10.02 -12.59 38.96
CA LYS A 113 11.39 -12.31 39.46
C LYS A 113 11.89 -13.31 40.51
N HIS A 114 10.97 -13.97 41.22
CA HIS A 114 11.28 -14.99 42.22
C HIS A 114 11.39 -16.41 41.63
N GLY A 115 10.89 -16.62 40.41
CA GLY A 115 10.99 -17.90 39.69
C GLY A 115 12.27 -18.03 38.86
N VAL A 116 13.06 -16.95 38.73
CA VAL A 116 14.33 -16.94 38.01
C VAL A 116 15.43 -16.48 38.96
N THR A 117 16.53 -17.23 39.04
CA THR A 117 17.69 -16.90 39.87
C THR A 117 18.48 -15.72 39.28
N ASN A 118 18.00 -14.49 39.50
CA ASN A 118 18.75 -13.29 39.13
C ASN A 118 19.77 -12.93 40.22
N VAL A 119 20.93 -13.61 40.19
CA VAL A 119 22.08 -13.28 41.04
C VAL A 119 22.91 -12.22 40.33
N GLY A 120 22.54 -10.94 40.50
CA GLY A 120 23.40 -9.79 40.21
C GLY A 120 23.79 -9.58 38.73
N SER A 121 23.19 -8.55 38.12
CA SER A 121 23.41 -8.06 36.75
C SER A 121 22.81 -8.94 35.63
N SER A 122 21.91 -8.35 34.86
CA SER A 122 21.21 -8.99 33.75
C SER A 122 22.02 -9.07 32.45
N LYS A 123 23.23 -8.50 32.41
CA LYS A 123 24.02 -8.36 31.17
C LYS A 123 24.67 -9.67 30.71
N LEU A 124 24.89 -10.63 31.60
CA LEU A 124 25.56 -11.90 31.31
C LEU A 124 24.66 -13.14 31.43
N LEU A 125 23.39 -12.95 31.80
CA LEU A 125 22.44 -14.06 31.93
C LEU A 125 21.81 -14.38 30.57
N HIS A 126 21.51 -15.66 30.35
CA HIS A 126 20.78 -16.10 29.16
C HIS A 126 19.35 -15.56 29.19
N LYS A 127 18.85 -15.19 28.02
CA LYS A 127 17.50 -14.63 27.85
C LYS A 127 16.39 -15.69 27.88
N CYS A 128 16.72 -16.94 27.58
CA CYS A 128 15.76 -18.03 27.53
C CYS A 128 16.25 -19.21 28.38
N ILE A 129 15.37 -19.76 29.23
CA ILE A 129 15.64 -20.96 30.04
C ILE A 129 15.05 -22.19 29.37
N GLY A 130 15.78 -23.32 29.50
CA GLY A 130 15.41 -24.74 29.39
C GLY A 130 14.40 -25.19 28.33
N PRO A 131 14.52 -26.42 27.79
CA PRO A 131 13.41 -27.04 27.09
C PRO A 131 12.35 -27.49 28.11
N PHE A 132 11.21 -26.81 28.10
CA PHE A 132 9.98 -27.20 28.79
C PHE A 132 9.05 -27.89 27.81
N HIS A 133 8.19 -28.78 28.28
CA HIS A 133 7.22 -29.44 27.42
C HIS A 133 5.88 -28.75 27.58
N VAL A 134 5.21 -28.46 26.46
CA VAL A 134 3.83 -27.97 26.53
C VAL A 134 2.95 -29.09 27.08
N LEU A 135 2.33 -28.84 28.24
CA LEU A 135 1.42 -29.77 28.90
C LEU A 135 0.01 -29.71 28.32
N ARG A 136 -0.46 -28.50 28.02
CA ARG A 136 -1.81 -28.27 27.50
C ARG A 136 -1.91 -26.95 26.75
N ARG A 137 -2.54 -26.96 25.59
CA ARG A 137 -2.92 -25.72 24.89
C ARG A 137 -4.35 -25.31 25.25
N THR A 138 -4.55 -24.04 25.58
CA THR A 138 -5.88 -23.45 25.83
C THR A 138 -6.00 -22.21 24.97
N SER A 139 -6.74 -22.33 23.85
CA SER A 139 -6.82 -21.29 22.82
C SER A 139 -5.40 -20.87 22.35
N ASN A 140 -4.97 -19.65 22.71
CA ASN A 140 -3.67 -19.07 22.36
C ASN A 140 -2.64 -19.14 23.51
N ALA A 141 -3.00 -19.72 24.65
CA ALA A 141 -2.11 -19.89 25.80
C ALA A 141 -1.62 -21.34 25.91
N ASN A 142 -0.36 -21.51 26.32
CA ASN A 142 0.25 -22.82 26.54
C ASN A 142 0.58 -22.97 28.03
N THR A 143 0.13 -24.09 28.61
CA THR A 143 0.57 -24.57 29.92
C THR A 143 1.83 -25.39 29.70
N ILE A 144 2.83 -25.19 30.53
CA ILE A 144 4.20 -25.74 30.48
C ILE A 144 4.55 -26.36 31.83
#